data_AF-A0A564Q5H6-F1
#
_entry.id   AF-A0A564Q5H6-F1
#
_cell.length_a   1.000
_cell.length_b   1.000
_cell.length_c   1.000
_cell.angle_alpha   90.00
_cell.angle_beta   90.00
_cell.angle_gamma   90.00
#
_symmetry.space_group_name_H-M   'P 1'
#
loop_
_entity.id
_entity.type
_entity.pdbx_description
1 polymer ?
#
loop_
_entity_poly.entity_id
_entity_poly.type
_entity_poly.pdbx_seq_one_letter_code
_entity_poly.pdbx_strand_id
1 'polypeptide(L)' 'MAKRKSKEKRNWSEYNEELVVKEEFYLDLGFVNNWNDELFEMNRSKKGGQYRFPDSFISLRSCLEAMDRLSWSLKV' A
#
# COMPACT_ATOMS: atom_id res chain seq x y z
N MET A 1 -49.67 19.77 17.77
CA MET A 1 -49.26 18.35 17.84
C MET A 1 -48.03 18.15 16.97
N ALA A 2 -46.85 17.97 17.57
CA ALA A 2 -45.61 17.84 16.83
C ALA A 2 -45.51 16.45 16.18
N LYS A 3 -45.55 16.39 14.85
CA LYS A 3 -45.32 15.17 14.07
C LYS A 3 -43.87 14.75 14.30
N ARG A 4 -43.63 13.70 15.11
CA ARG A 4 -42.31 13.05 15.17
C ARG A 4 -42.01 12.52 13.77
N LYS A 5 -41.00 13.12 13.10
CA LYS A 5 -40.51 12.67 11.79
C LYS A 5 -40.27 11.16 11.87
N SER A 6 -40.88 10.44 10.94
CA SER A 6 -40.77 8.98 10.83
C SER A 6 -39.31 8.59 10.77
N LYS A 7 -38.92 7.71 11.71
CA LYS A 7 -37.65 7.00 11.81
C LYS A 7 -37.12 6.67 10.41
N GLU A 8 -36.15 7.43 9.93
CA GLU A 8 -35.44 7.09 8.69
C GLU A 8 -34.95 5.65 8.86
N LYS A 9 -35.38 4.76 7.97
CA LYS A 9 -34.82 3.41 7.87
C LYS A 9 -33.42 3.55 7.28
N ARG A 10 -32.49 4.07 8.08
CA ARG A 10 -31.10 4.14 7.68
C ARG A 10 -30.55 2.72 7.68
N ASN A 11 -30.18 2.23 6.51
CA ASN A 11 -29.45 0.99 6.38
C ASN A 11 -28.02 1.25 6.85
N TRP A 12 -27.76 0.98 8.13
CA TRP A 12 -26.46 1.23 8.74
C TRP A 12 -25.33 0.42 8.10
N SER A 13 -25.62 -0.73 7.48
CA SER A 13 -24.61 -1.53 6.78
C SER A 13 -24.10 -0.79 5.53
N GLU A 14 -25.02 -0.34 4.70
CA GLU A 14 -24.74 0.34 3.43
C GLU A 14 -24.10 1.72 3.66
N TYR A 15 -24.61 2.47 4.65
CA TYR A 15 -24.02 3.75 5.03
C TYR A 15 -22.60 3.62 5.61
N ASN A 16 -22.30 2.50 6.29
CA ASN A 16 -20.96 2.27 6.83
C ASN A 16 -19.98 1.85 5.73
N GLU A 17 -20.43 1.12 4.70
CA GLU A 17 -19.62 0.82 3.53
C GLU A 17 -19.23 2.08 2.73
N GLU A 18 -20.12 3.06 2.63
CA GLU A 18 -19.84 4.35 1.98
C GLU A 18 -18.82 5.21 2.74
N LEU A 19 -18.74 5.05 4.07
CA LEU A 19 -17.85 5.83 4.93
C LEU A 19 -16.47 5.18 5.16
N VAL A 20 -16.32 3.90 4.83
CA VAL A 20 -15.04 3.19 4.97
C VAL A 20 -14.24 3.37 3.69
N VAL A 21 -13.24 4.25 3.75
CA VAL A 21 -12.15 4.26 2.75
C VAL A 21 -11.40 2.94 2.90
N LYS A 22 -11.68 1.95 2.04
CA LYS A 22 -11.14 0.60 2.19
C LYS A 22 -9.65 0.51 1.85
N GLU A 23 -9.15 1.28 0.87
CA GLU A 23 -7.80 1.06 0.32
C GLU A 23 -7.14 2.34 -0.20
N GLU A 24 -6.59 3.16 0.71
CA GLU A 24 -5.56 4.14 0.34
C GLU A 24 -4.21 3.72 0.94
N PHE A 25 -3.29 3.34 0.07
CA PHE A 25 -1.91 3.04 0.46
C PHE A 25 -1.06 4.28 0.23
N TYR A 26 -0.51 4.81 1.33
CA TYR A 26 0.46 5.88 1.27
C TYR A 26 1.85 5.24 1.16
N LEU A 27 2.44 5.34 -0.02
CA LEU A 27 3.80 4.87 -0.28
C LEU A 27 4.76 6.06 -0.24
N ASP A 28 5.72 6.02 0.68
CA ASP A 28 6.87 6.91 0.61
C ASP A 28 7.87 6.37 -0.41
N LEU A 29 8.06 7.11 -1.50
CA LEU A 29 9.00 6.77 -2.58
C LEU A 29 10.29 7.60 -2.52
N GLY A 30 10.54 8.32 -1.42
CA GLY A 30 11.73 9.15 -1.25
C GLY A 30 13.04 8.36 -1.38
N PHE A 31 13.03 7.08 -1.03
CA PHE A 31 14.18 6.18 -1.11
C PHE A 31 14.67 5.94 -2.54
N VAL A 32 13.83 6.11 -3.57
CA VAL A 32 14.19 5.93 -4.99
C VAL A 32 15.32 6.87 -5.39
N ASN A 33 15.34 8.07 -4.82
CA ASN A 33 16.37 9.08 -5.10
C ASN A 33 17.78 8.62 -4.70
N ASN A 34 17.90 7.66 -3.78
CA ASN A 34 19.18 7.19 -3.24
C ASN A 34 19.63 5.84 -3.83
N TRP A 35 18.92 5.29 -4.82
CA TRP A 35 19.21 3.96 -5.37
C TRP A 35 20.62 3.80 -5.94
N ASN A 36 21.18 4.86 -6.53
CA ASN A 36 22.55 4.80 -7.06
C ASN A 36 23.59 4.65 -5.94
N ASP A 37 23.44 5.42 -4.87
CA ASP A 37 24.36 5.39 -3.73
C ASP A 37 24.19 4.07 -2.95
N GLU A 38 22.95 3.60 -2.79
CA GLU A 38 22.66 2.29 -2.22
C GLU A 38 23.31 1.16 -3.02
N LEU A 39 23.15 1.15 -4.35
CA LEU A 39 23.79 0.18 -5.23
C LEU A 39 25.32 0.25 -5.20
N PHE A 40 25.87 1.46 -5.11
CA PHE A 40 27.31 1.66 -5.00
C PHE A 40 27.84 1.02 -3.70
N GLU A 41 27.18 1.28 -2.57
CA GLU A 41 27.56 0.70 -1.29
C GLU A 41 27.36 -0.81 -1.23
N MET A 42 26.25 -1.34 -1.76
CA MET A 42 26.00 -2.79 -1.84
C MET A 42 27.04 -3.53 -2.71
N ASN A 43 27.58 -2.85 -3.73
CA ASN A 43 28.63 -3.39 -4.58
C ASN A 43 30.03 -3.05 -4.11
N ARG A 44 30.19 -2.28 -3.02
CA ARG A 44 31.50 -1.91 -2.49
C ARG A 44 32.28 -3.18 -2.17
N SER A 45 33.50 -3.26 -2.70
CA SER A 45 34.42 -4.39 -2.53
C SER A 45 33.95 -5.74 -3.11
N LYS A 46 32.85 -5.77 -3.86
CA LYS A 46 32.35 -7.00 -4.47
C LYS A 46 33.17 -7.33 -5.72
N LYS A 47 33.78 -8.53 -5.75
CA LYS A 47 34.52 -9.05 -6.92
C LYS A 47 33.66 -10.08 -7.66
N GLY A 48 33.44 -9.88 -8.96
CA GLY A 48 32.58 -10.73 -9.78
C GLY A 48 31.23 -10.08 -10.11
N GLY A 49 30.15 -10.87 -10.14
CA GLY A 49 28.81 -10.39 -10.48
C GLY A 49 28.30 -9.32 -9.51
N GLN A 50 28.09 -8.11 -10.03
CA GLN A 50 27.55 -6.98 -9.28
C GLN A 50 26.03 -7.04 -9.20
N TYR A 51 25.48 -6.53 -8.08
CA TYR A 51 24.06 -6.26 -7.95
C TYR A 51 23.63 -5.18 -8.92
N ARG A 52 22.46 -5.37 -9.53
CA ARG A 52 21.81 -4.40 -10.44
C ARG A 52 20.61 -3.71 -9.83
N PHE A 53 20.08 -4.26 -8.74
CA PHE A 53 18.91 -3.75 -8.05
C PHE A 53 19.25 -3.50 -6.58
N PRO A 54 18.84 -2.36 -6.02
CA PRO A 54 19.03 -2.05 -4.60
C PRO A 54 18.12 -2.90 -3.71
N ASP A 55 18.46 -3.05 -2.43
CA ASP A 55 17.64 -3.79 -1.47
C ASP A 55 16.29 -3.11 -1.23
N SER A 56 16.25 -1.78 -1.29
CA SER A 56 15.01 -1.00 -1.21
C SER A 56 14.04 -1.29 -2.36
N PHE A 57 14.55 -1.60 -3.56
CA PHE A 57 13.72 -2.04 -4.69
C PHE A 57 13.10 -3.43 -4.41
N ILE A 58 13.90 -4.36 -3.88
CA ILE A 58 13.40 -5.69 -3.50
C ILE A 58 12.31 -5.57 -2.44
N SER A 59 12.51 -4.69 -1.46
CA SER A 59 11.53 -4.40 -0.39
C SER A 59 10.23 -3.81 -0.94
N LEU A 60 10.32 -2.83 -1.84
CA LEU A 60 9.15 -2.27 -2.53
C LEU A 60 8.38 -3.36 -3.27
N ARG A 61 9.09 -4.24 -4.00
CA ARG A 61 8.47 -5.32 -4.76
C ARG A 61 7.73 -6.29 -3.84
N SER A 62 8.32 -6.68 -2.72
CA SER A 62 7.66 -7.53 -1.72
C SER A 62 6.42 -6.86 -1.11
N CYS A 63 6.49 -5.54 -0.85
CA CYS A 63 5.34 -4.77 -0.37
C CYS A 63 4.19 -4.77 -1.38
N LEU A 64 4.49 -4.50 -2.66
CA LEU A 64 3.50 -4.51 -3.74
C LEU A 64 2.85 -5.89 -3.92
N GLU A 65 3.62 -6.98 -3.79
CA GLU A 65 3.06 -8.33 -3.85
C GLU A 65 2.14 -8.65 -2.66
N ALA A 66 2.47 -8.16 -1.46
CA ALA A 66 1.60 -8.30 -0.31
C ALA A 66 0.29 -7.51 -0.49
N MET A 67 0.37 -6.30 -1.04
CA MET A 67 -0.79 -5.48 -1.37
C MET A 67 -1.69 -6.14 -2.42
N ASP A 68 -1.10 -6.70 -3.48
CA ASP A 68 -1.86 -7.43 -4.51
C ASP A 68 -2.60 -8.64 -3.94
N ARG A 69 -1.93 -9.42 -3.07
CA ARG A 69 -2.56 -10.53 -2.35
C ARG A 69 -3.71 -10.10 -1.45
N LEU A 70 -3.54 -9.00 -0.71
CA LEU A 70 -4.62 -8.43 0.12
C LEU A 70 -5.80 -7.98 -0.75
N SER A 71 -5.53 -7.31 -1.88
CA SER A 71 -6.58 -6.90 -2.83
C SER A 71 -7.33 -8.10 -3.42
N TRP A 72 -6.63 -9.21 -3.69
CA TRP A 72 -7.27 -10.43 -4.18
C TRP A 72 -8.15 -11.09 -3.11
N SER A 73 -7.71 -11.10 -1.85
CA SER A 73 -8.48 -11.67 -0.73
C SER A 73 -9.73 -10.86 -0.35
N LEU A 74 -9.76 -9.56 -0.64
CA LEU A 74 -10.93 -8.69 -0.35
C LEU A 74 -11.96 -8.67 -1.49
N LYS A 75 -11.66 -9.29 -2.64
CA LYS A 75 -12.56 -9.42 -3.80
C LYS A 75 -13.33 -10.76 -3.87
N VAL A 76 -13.17 -11.64 -2.87
CA VAL A 76 -13.86 -12.95 -2.75
C VAL A 76 -14.95 -12.89 -1.69
#